data_AF-A0A8H9CLX8-F1
#
_entry.id   AF-A0A8H9CLX8-F1
#
_cell.length_a   1.000
_cell.length_b   1.000
_cell.length_c   1.000
_cell.angle_alpha   90.00
_cell.angle_beta   90.00
_cell.angle_gamma   90.00
#
_symmetry.space_group_name_H-M   'P 1'
#
loop_
_entity.id
_entity.type
_entity.pdbx_description
1 polymer ?
#
loop_
_entity_poly.entity_id
_entity_poly.type
_entity_poly.pdbx_seq_one_letter_code
_entity_poly.pdbx_strand_id
1 'polypeptide(L)'
;MTKSELFRTAHKLTRETIQAGDNYAVTFAAALRILTNETTVTSVTGKVIKLTNTGTEIVAICGSIRFNAVKTAQGFESRFIVSAGAAGNRRISVALEGAELTKAHKLFAKLEAAIASRREDDARHAARHAQIRRAA
;
A
#
# COMPACT_ATOMS: atom_id res chain seq x y z
N MET A 1 -13.74 16.42 -12.65
CA MET A 1 -14.12 15.95 -14.00
C MET A 1 -15.58 15.58 -13.98
N THR A 2 -16.38 16.15 -14.86
CA THR A 2 -17.80 15.74 -15.00
C THR A 2 -17.86 14.34 -15.61
N LYS A 3 -18.97 13.61 -15.42
CA LYS A 3 -19.13 12.28 -16.04
C LYS A 3 -18.93 12.35 -17.56
N SER A 4 -19.47 13.38 -18.22
CA SER A 4 -19.35 13.54 -19.67
C SER A 4 -17.89 13.76 -20.11
N GLU A 5 -17.12 14.56 -19.38
CA GLU A 5 -15.68 14.73 -19.62
C GLU A 5 -14.90 13.44 -19.43
N LEU A 6 -15.21 12.66 -18.40
CA LEU A 6 -14.59 11.35 -18.15
C LEU A 6 -14.78 10.40 -19.34
N PHE A 7 -16.01 10.28 -19.84
CA PHE A 7 -16.31 9.43 -20.99
C PHE A 7 -15.60 9.90 -22.27
N ARG A 8 -15.52 11.21 -22.52
CA ARG A 8 -14.81 11.76 -23.68
C ARG A 8 -13.30 11.52 -23.59
N THR A 9 -12.70 11.74 -22.42
CA THR A 9 -11.27 11.51 -22.21
C THR A 9 -10.92 10.03 -22.30
N ALA A 10 -11.76 9.15 -21.72
CA ALA A 10 -11.60 7.70 -21.86
C ALA A 10 -11.71 7.26 -23.32
N HIS A 11 -12.67 7.82 -24.07
CA HIS A 11 -12.86 7.52 -25.48
C HIS A 11 -11.65 7.94 -26.32
N LYS A 12 -11.12 9.14 -26.07
CA LYS A 12 -9.92 9.65 -26.72
C LYS A 12 -8.71 8.73 -26.44
N LEU A 13 -8.44 8.44 -25.17
CA LEU A 13 -7.35 7.55 -24.76
C LEU A 13 -7.48 6.16 -25.40
N THR A 14 -8.69 5.60 -25.43
CA THR A 14 -8.97 4.32 -26.08
C THR A 14 -8.57 4.34 -27.55
N ARG A 15 -8.95 5.39 -28.28
CA ARG A 15 -8.61 5.52 -29.72
C ARG A 15 -7.11 5.69 -29.95
N GLU A 16 -6.41 6.34 -29.04
CA GLU A 16 -4.96 6.53 -29.11
C GLU A 16 -4.17 5.25 -28.78
N THR A 17 -4.77 4.33 -28.01
CA THR A 17 -4.06 3.15 -27.47
C THR A 17 -4.46 1.83 -28.15
N ILE A 18 -5.65 1.74 -28.75
CA ILE A 18 -6.16 0.49 -29.34
C ILE A 18 -5.38 0.08 -30.59
N GLN A 19 -4.99 -1.20 -30.68
CA GLN A 19 -4.27 -1.76 -31.83
C GLN A 19 -5.12 -2.81 -32.58
N ALA A 20 -4.66 -3.21 -33.77
CA ALA A 20 -5.33 -4.24 -34.56
C ALA A 20 -5.35 -5.58 -33.80
N GLY A 21 -6.55 -6.10 -33.52
CA GLY A 21 -6.75 -7.32 -32.73
C GLY A 21 -7.25 -7.08 -31.31
N ASP A 22 -7.20 -5.84 -30.80
CA ASP A 22 -7.71 -5.51 -29.48
C ASP A 22 -9.25 -5.40 -29.45
N ASN A 23 -9.84 -5.80 -28.32
CA ASN A 23 -11.27 -5.59 -28.09
C ASN A 23 -11.52 -4.17 -27.56
N TYR A 24 -12.23 -3.36 -28.34
CA TYR A 24 -12.56 -1.98 -27.99
C TYR A 24 -13.18 -1.83 -26.59
N ALA A 25 -14.12 -2.71 -26.21
CA ALA A 25 -14.79 -2.62 -24.92
C ALA A 25 -13.82 -2.86 -23.75
N VAL A 26 -12.85 -3.76 -23.93
CA VAL A 26 -11.82 -4.06 -22.92
C VAL A 26 -10.85 -2.89 -22.79
N THR A 27 -10.37 -2.35 -23.91
CA THR A 27 -9.47 -1.19 -23.92
C THR A 27 -10.14 0.05 -23.35
N PHE A 28 -11.43 0.26 -23.67
CA PHE A 28 -12.23 1.35 -23.11
C PHE A 28 -12.45 1.20 -21.61
N ALA A 29 -12.73 -0.01 -21.12
CA ALA A 29 -12.84 -0.28 -19.69
C ALA A 29 -11.51 -0.05 -18.97
N ALA A 30 -10.38 -0.39 -19.58
CA ALA A 30 -9.05 -0.10 -19.04
C ALA A 30 -8.77 1.41 -18.98
N ALA A 31 -9.08 2.15 -20.05
CA ALA A 31 -8.96 3.60 -20.09
C ALA A 31 -9.82 4.29 -19.02
N LEU A 32 -11.06 3.83 -18.82
CA LEU A 32 -11.92 4.31 -17.75
C LEU A 32 -11.31 4.06 -16.37
N ARG A 33 -10.77 2.86 -16.11
CA ARG A 33 -10.13 2.52 -14.83
C ARG A 33 -8.91 3.38 -14.52
N ILE A 34 -8.09 3.66 -15.54
CA ILE A 34 -6.94 4.56 -15.42
C ILE A 34 -7.41 5.96 -15.02
N LEU A 35 -8.47 6.47 -15.64
CA LEU A 35 -8.97 7.81 -15.36
C LEU A 35 -9.75 7.94 -14.05
N THR A 36 -10.35 6.84 -13.56
CA THR A 36 -11.06 6.81 -12.27
C THR A 36 -10.15 6.44 -11.10
N ASN A 37 -8.88 6.06 -11.36
CA ASN A 37 -7.99 5.44 -10.38
C ASN A 37 -8.65 4.27 -9.61
N GLU A 38 -9.59 3.57 -10.26
CA GLU A 38 -10.33 2.46 -9.68
C GLU A 38 -9.77 1.15 -10.22
N THR A 39 -9.11 0.41 -9.34
CA THR A 39 -8.63 -0.94 -9.64
C THR A 39 -9.56 -1.96 -9.01
N THR A 40 -9.89 -3.01 -9.74
CA THR A 40 -10.71 -4.10 -9.22
C THR A 40 -9.86 -5.37 -9.12
N VAL A 41 -9.85 -6.01 -7.96
CA VAL A 41 -9.11 -7.26 -7.72
C VAL A 41 -10.09 -8.32 -7.24
N THR A 42 -10.04 -9.50 -7.85
CA THR A 42 -10.84 -10.65 -7.41
C THR A 42 -9.98 -11.52 -6.50
N SER A 43 -10.44 -11.73 -5.27
CA SER A 43 -9.80 -12.64 -4.31
C SER A 43 -9.87 -14.10 -4.79
N VAL A 44 -9.02 -14.97 -4.21
CA VAL A 44 -9.05 -16.42 -4.46
C VAL A 44 -10.42 -17.06 -4.13
N THR A 45 -11.22 -16.43 -3.27
CA THR A 45 -12.58 -16.87 -2.93
C THR A 45 -13.66 -16.24 -3.80
N GLY A 46 -13.31 -15.63 -4.94
CA GLY A 46 -14.25 -15.03 -5.90
C GLY A 46 -14.83 -13.68 -5.49
N LYS A 47 -14.48 -13.14 -4.32
CA LYS A 47 -14.95 -11.82 -3.87
C LYS A 47 -14.25 -10.71 -4.64
N VAL A 48 -15.03 -9.73 -5.08
CA VAL A 48 -14.54 -8.55 -5.81
C VAL A 48 -14.20 -7.43 -4.83
N ILE A 49 -12.96 -6.97 -4.87
CA ILE A 49 -12.43 -5.88 -4.08
C ILE A 49 -12.23 -4.68 -5.01
N LYS A 50 -12.87 -3.56 -4.68
CA LYS A 50 -12.68 -2.29 -5.37
C LYS A 50 -11.65 -1.46 -4.61
N LEU A 51 -10.63 -0.97 -5.31
CA LEU A 51 -9.55 -0.16 -4.79
C LEU A 51 -9.59 1.19 -5.51
N THR A 52 -9.70 2.28 -4.76
CA THR A 52 -9.67 3.63 -5.29
C THR A 52 -8.49 4.37 -4.66
N ASN A 53 -7.63 4.97 -5.48
CA ASN A 53 -6.51 5.79 -5.01
C ASN A 53 -6.64 7.22 -5.53
N THR A 54 -6.84 8.18 -4.65
CA THR A 54 -6.95 9.61 -4.99
C THR A 54 -5.62 10.36 -4.83
N GLY A 55 -4.53 9.67 -4.50
CA GLY A 55 -3.20 10.21 -4.23
C GLY A 55 -3.00 10.64 -2.78
N THR A 56 -4.05 11.13 -2.13
CA THR A 56 -4.07 11.45 -0.69
C THR A 56 -4.90 10.46 0.13
N GLU A 57 -5.73 9.64 -0.51
CA GLU A 57 -6.58 8.65 0.14
C GLU A 57 -6.57 7.34 -0.66
N ILE A 58 -6.50 6.22 0.05
CA ILE A 58 -6.68 4.87 -0.49
C ILE A 58 -7.90 4.25 0.17
N VAL A 59 -8.89 3.91 -0.66
CA VAL A 59 -10.13 3.27 -0.22
C VAL A 59 -10.23 1.88 -0.82
N ALA A 60 -10.41 0.85 0.02
CA ALA A 60 -10.69 -0.51 -0.41
C ALA A 60 -12.08 -0.95 0.07
N ILE A 61 -12.91 -1.48 -0.83
CA ILE A 61 -14.28 -1.89 -0.52
C ILE A 61 -14.51 -3.33 -0.97
N CYS A 62 -15.01 -4.16 -0.06
CA CYS A 62 -15.45 -5.53 -0.36
C CYS A 62 -16.75 -5.81 0.42
N GLY A 63 -17.89 -5.78 -0.29
CA GLY A 63 -19.21 -5.91 0.34
C GLY A 63 -19.47 -4.78 1.35
N SER A 64 -19.74 -5.13 2.61
CA SER A 64 -19.95 -4.18 3.72
C SER A 64 -18.66 -3.68 4.38
N ILE A 65 -17.50 -4.24 4.03
CA ILE A 65 -16.22 -3.89 4.63
C ILE A 65 -15.57 -2.77 3.81
N ARG A 66 -15.19 -1.69 4.49
CA ARG A 66 -14.45 -0.57 3.93
C ARG A 66 -13.17 -0.33 4.73
N PHE A 67 -12.05 -0.36 4.03
CA PHE A 67 -10.77 0.15 4.50
C PHE A 67 -10.55 1.55 3.92
N ASN A 68 -10.11 2.48 4.75
CA ASN A 68 -9.72 3.81 4.31
C ASN A 68 -8.40 4.19 4.96
N ALA A 69 -7.42 4.61 4.16
CA ALA A 69 -6.16 5.20 4.59
C ALA A 69 -5.96 6.57 3.95
N VAL A 70 -5.78 7.60 4.77
CA VAL A 70 -5.53 8.98 4.35
C VAL A 70 -4.09 9.35 4.67
N LYS A 71 -3.37 9.90 3.70
CA LYS A 71 -2.04 10.47 3.88
C LYS A 71 -2.14 11.85 4.52
N THR A 72 -1.54 12.01 5.69
CA THR A 72 -1.45 13.28 6.42
C THR A 72 -0.02 13.83 6.36
N ALA A 73 0.21 15.02 6.90
CA ALA A 73 1.55 15.62 6.95
C ALA A 73 2.52 14.83 7.86
N GLN A 74 1.98 14.05 8.80
CA GLN A 74 2.73 13.27 9.79
C GLN A 74 2.83 11.77 9.44
N GLY A 75 2.15 11.29 8.40
CA GLY A 75 2.18 9.88 8.01
C GLY A 75 0.88 9.41 7.33
N PHE A 76 0.40 8.21 7.69
CA PHE A 76 -0.86 7.65 7.21
C PHE A 76 -1.83 7.43 8.37
N GLU A 77 -3.02 7.99 8.27
CA GLU A 77 -4.15 7.68 9.16
C GLU A 77 -5.04 6.63 8.51
N SER A 78 -5.23 5.48 9.16
CA SER A 78 -6.22 4.49 8.69
C SER A 78 -7.44 4.48 9.60
N ARG A 79 -8.63 4.49 8.99
CA ARG A 79 -9.91 4.30 9.66
C ARG A 79 -10.49 2.96 9.21
N PHE A 80 -10.30 1.93 10.01
CA PHE A 80 -11.07 0.69 9.86
C PHE A 80 -12.51 0.99 10.31
N ILE A 81 -13.43 1.16 9.36
CA ILE A 81 -14.86 1.22 9.69
C ILE A 81 -15.35 -0.23 9.71
N VAL A 82 -15.37 -0.85 10.89
CA VAL A 82 -16.17 -2.05 11.11
C VAL A 82 -17.60 -1.56 11.29
N SER A 83 -18.42 -1.65 10.25
CA SER A 83 -19.88 -1.46 10.38
C SER A 83 -20.47 -2.66 11.13
N ALA A 84 -20.26 -2.73 12.43
CA ALA A 84 -21.18 -3.43 13.32
C ALA A 84 -22.31 -2.46 13.62
N GLY A 85 -23.56 -2.90 13.45
CA GLY A 85 -24.72 -2.03 13.62
C GLY A 85 -24.74 -1.27 14.96
N ALA A 86 -25.41 -0.11 14.93
CA ALA A 86 -25.81 0.75 16.04
C ALA A 86 -24.77 1.26 17.06
N ALA A 87 -23.52 0.79 17.08
CA ALA A 87 -22.49 1.27 18.01
C ALA A 87 -21.27 1.77 17.25
N GLY A 88 -20.92 3.04 17.46
CA GLY A 88 -19.96 3.81 16.67
C GLY A 88 -18.53 3.27 16.56
N ASN A 89 -17.72 4.03 15.80
CA ASN A 89 -16.35 3.77 15.39
C ASN A 89 -15.49 2.99 16.41
N ARG A 90 -15.32 1.69 16.21
CA ARG A 90 -14.34 0.89 16.96
C ARG A 90 -12.97 0.99 16.29
N ARG A 91 -12.01 1.59 17.00
CA ARG A 91 -10.57 1.46 16.71
C ARG A 91 -10.18 -0.01 16.95
N ILE A 92 -9.79 -0.74 15.91
CA ILE A 92 -9.17 -2.06 16.09
C ILE A 92 -7.72 -1.83 16.51
N SER A 93 -7.45 -1.99 17.80
CA SER A 93 -6.09 -2.31 18.26
C SER A 93 -5.89 -3.81 18.02
N VAL A 94 -5.05 -4.17 17.07
CA VAL A 94 -4.57 -5.56 16.95
C VAL A 94 -3.54 -5.74 18.05
N ALA A 95 -3.96 -6.26 19.19
CA ALA A 95 -3.02 -6.78 20.18
C ALA A 95 -2.35 -8.00 19.53
N LEU A 96 -1.04 -7.93 19.27
CA LEU A 96 -0.27 -9.13 19.03
C LEU A 96 -0.29 -9.90 20.35
N GLU A 97 -1.02 -11.02 20.40
CA GLU A 97 -1.12 -11.87 21.58
C GLU A 97 -0.54 -13.26 21.29
N GLY A 98 -0.06 -13.93 22.34
CA GLY A 98 0.39 -15.32 22.27
C GLY A 98 1.53 -15.58 21.28
N ALA A 99 1.33 -16.53 20.35
CA ALA A 99 2.37 -17.04 19.46
C ALA A 99 2.91 -15.98 18.48
N GLU A 100 2.05 -15.05 18.02
CA GLU A 100 2.44 -14.01 17.06
C GLU A 100 3.26 -12.90 17.73
N LEU A 101 2.95 -12.54 18.98
CA LEU A 101 3.78 -11.63 19.77
C LEU A 101 5.18 -12.22 20.01
N THR A 102 5.23 -13.52 20.29
CA THR A 102 6.49 -14.23 20.47
C THR A 102 7.34 -14.22 19.19
N LYS A 103 6.72 -14.36 18.02
CA LYS A 103 7.43 -14.24 16.72
C LYS A 103 7.93 -12.82 16.49
N ALA A 104 7.11 -11.80 16.79
CA ALA A 104 7.50 -10.41 16.66
C ALA A 104 8.71 -10.08 17.56
N HIS A 105 8.68 -10.49 18.83
CA HIS A 105 9.82 -10.31 19.74
C HIS A 105 11.10 -11.00 19.23
N LYS A 106 10.99 -12.21 18.67
CA LYS A 106 12.13 -12.90 18.04
C LYS A 106 12.70 -12.15 16.84
N LEU A 107 11.85 -11.51 16.04
CA LEU A 107 12.29 -10.69 14.91
C LEU A 107 12.99 -9.42 15.39
N PHE A 108 12.45 -8.74 16.41
CA PHE A 108 13.09 -7.56 16.99
C PHE A 108 14.44 -7.89 17.64
N ALA A 109 14.54 -8.99 18.38
CA ALA A 109 15.82 -9.44 18.96
C ALA A 109 16.87 -9.76 17.88
N LYS A 110 16.47 -10.36 16.75
CA LYS A 110 17.37 -10.58 15.61
C LYS A 110 17.84 -9.27 14.98
N LEU A 111 16.94 -8.29 14.86
CA LEU A 111 17.27 -6.98 14.31
C LEU A 111 18.25 -6.23 15.21
N GLU A 112 18.04 -6.24 16.53
CA GLU A 112 18.95 -5.62 17.50
C GLU A 112 20.35 -6.24 17.43
N ALA A 113 20.45 -7.57 17.35
CA ALA A 113 21.72 -8.26 17.18
C ALA A 113 22.42 -7.88 15.87
N ALA A 114 21.67 -7.77 14.77
CA ALA A 114 22.23 -7.35 13.49
C ALA A 114 22.75 -5.89 13.52
N ILE A 115 22.02 -4.98 14.19
CA ILE A 115 22.44 -3.59 14.38
C ILE A 115 23.71 -3.52 15.23
N ALA A 116 23.79 -4.30 16.32
CA ALA A 116 24.97 -4.36 17.18
C ALA A 116 26.20 -4.86 16.41
N SER A 117 26.07 -5.97 15.68
CA SER A 117 27.14 -6.52 14.84
C SER A 117 27.63 -5.49 13.82
N ARG A 118 26.72 -4.78 13.16
CA ARG A 118 27.09 -3.78 12.16
C ARG A 118 27.85 -2.60 12.78
N ARG A 119 27.44 -2.15 13.97
CA ARG A 119 28.16 -1.09 14.70
C ARG A 119 29.58 -1.51 15.06
N GLU A 120 29.79 -2.76 15.44
CA GLU A 120 31.13 -3.29 15.71
C GLU A 120 31.99 -3.36 14.44
N ASP A 121 31.42 -3.80 13.32
CA ASP A 121 32.10 -3.79 12.02
C ASP A 121 32.53 -2.38 11.62
N ASP A 122 31.61 -1.42 11.72
CA ASP A 122 31.89 -0.02 11.39
C ASP A 122 32.99 0.55 12.31
N ALA A 123 32.98 0.19 13.61
CA ALA A 123 34.03 0.57 14.55
C ALA A 123 35.40 -0.05 14.21
N ARG A 124 35.43 -1.34 13.82
CA ARG A 124 36.66 -2.02 13.36
C ARG A 124 37.22 -1.37 12.10
N HIS A 125 36.36 -1.05 11.13
CA HIS A 125 36.75 -0.37 9.91
C HIS A 125 37.31 1.02 10.21
N ALA A 126 36.64 1.81 11.06
CA ALA A 126 37.12 3.12 11.48
C ALA A 126 38.49 3.05 12.18
N ALA A 127 38.68 2.09 13.09
CA ALA A 127 39.96 1.89 13.79
C ALA A 127 41.09 1.51 12.82
N ARG A 128 40.82 0.63 11.84
CA ARG A 128 41.79 0.24 10.81
C ARG A 128 42.17 1.42 9.92
N HIS A 129 41.20 2.23 9.49
CA HIS A 129 41.47 3.45 8.72
C HIS A 129 42.30 4.46 9.52
N ALA A 130 42.03 4.63 10.81
CA ALA A 130 42.81 5.52 11.67
C ALA A 130 44.26 5.04 11.85
N GLN A 131 44.50 3.73 11.96
CA GLN A 131 45.85 3.16 12.02
C GLN A 131 46.62 3.37 10.73
N ILE A 132 46.00 3.10 9.57
CA ILE A 132 46.64 3.31 8.25
C ILE A 132 47.02 4.79 8.08
N ARG A 133 46.12 5.71 8.44
CA ARG A 133 46.36 7.16 8.35
C ARG A 133 47.47 7.66 9.28
N ARG A 134 47.75 6.96 10.39
CA ARG A 134 48.86 7.30 11.31
C ARG A 134 50.20 6.73 10.85
N ALA A 135 50.19 5.72 9.99
CA ALA A 135 51.39 5.06 9.47
C ALA A 135 51.85 5.62 8.11
N ALA A 136 51.06 6.51 7.51
CA ALA A 136 51.37 7.29 6.32
C ALA A 136 51.74 8.73 6.71
#